data_AF-A0A975FS55-F1
#
_entry.id   AF-A0A975FS55-F1
#
_cell.length_a   1.000
_cell.length_b   1.000
_cell.length_c   1.000
_cell.angle_alpha   90.00
_cell.angle_beta   90.00
_cell.angle_gamma   90.00
#
_symmetry.space_group_name_H-M   'P 1'
#
loop_
_entity.id
_entity.type
_entity.pdbx_description
1 polymer ?
#
loop_
_entity_poly.entity_id
_entity_poly.type
_entity_poly.pdbx_seq_one_letter_code
_entity_poly.pdbx_strand_id
1 'polypeptide(L)' 'MPNINASKQSFNTLIILIGAGLLLYDFIAKPNEIYFKIAGLVILMFGLYKSTQQWTSDNKTDDNENSTEEDDKPKNDEA' A
#
# COMPACT_ATOMS: atom_id res chain seq x y z
N MET A 1 13.23 -13.72 -18.48
CA MET A 1 12.01 -12.90 -18.48
C MET A 1 11.88 -12.32 -17.07
N PRO A 2 11.92 -10.99 -16.87
CA PRO A 2 11.82 -10.45 -15.53
C PRO A 2 10.38 -10.63 -15.05
N ASN A 3 10.22 -11.46 -14.02
CA ASN A 3 8.96 -11.69 -13.34
C ASN A 3 8.70 -10.45 -12.48
N ILE A 4 7.91 -9.52 -13.00
CA ILE A 4 7.50 -8.29 -12.32
C ILE A 4 6.61 -8.64 -11.12
N ASN A 5 7.23 -8.73 -9.96
CA ASN A 5 6.59 -8.75 -8.65
C ASN A 5 6.06 -7.35 -8.25
N ALA A 6 5.34 -6.69 -9.17
CA ALA A 6 4.59 -5.44 -8.98
C ALA A 6 3.34 -5.60 -8.08
N SER A 7 3.26 -6.71 -7.34
CA SER A 7 2.05 -7.22 -6.69
C SER A 7 1.66 -6.45 -5.42
N LYS A 8 2.61 -5.77 -4.76
CA LYS A 8 2.31 -5.03 -3.51
C LYS A 8 1.82 -3.60 -3.74
N GLN A 9 2.28 -2.93 -4.80
CA GLN A 9 1.89 -1.54 -5.09
C GLN A 9 0.52 -1.43 -5.77
N SER A 10 0.17 -2.43 -6.58
CA SER A 10 -1.11 -2.49 -7.30
C SER A 10 -2.32 -2.84 -6.42
N PHE A 11 -2.10 -3.37 -5.22
CA PHE A 11 -3.18 -3.76 -4.30
C PHE A 11 -3.90 -2.56 -3.69
N ASN A 12 -3.16 -1.51 -3.31
CA ASN A 12 -3.76 -0.29 -2.76
C ASN A 12 -4.64 0.42 -3.80
N THR A 13 -4.18 0.49 -5.05
CA THR A 13 -4.96 1.04 -6.17
C THR A 13 -6.23 0.23 -6.46
N LEU A 14 -6.17 -1.10 -6.31
CA LEU A 14 -7.35 -1.97 -6.47
C LEU A 14 -8.43 -1.67 -5.43
N ILE A 15 -8.05 -1.46 -4.17
CA ILE A 15 -8.98 -1.08 -3.09
C ILE A 15 -9.66 0.26 -3.40
N ILE A 16 -8.88 1.24 -3.89
CA ILE A 16 -9.38 2.55 -4.29
C ILE A 16 -10.40 2.41 -5.43
N LEU A 17 -10.12 1.59 -6.45
CA LEU A 17 -11.04 1.34 -7.56
C LEU A 17 -12.37 0.72 -7.07
N ILE A 18 -12.30 -0.23 -6.14
CA ILE A 18 -13.49 -0.87 -5.57
C ILE A 18 -14.33 0.14 -4.78
N GLY A 19 -13.70 0.96 -3.92
CA GLY A 19 -14.39 2.01 -3.15
C GLY A 19 -15.02 3.07 -4.05
N ALA A 20 -14.29 3.53 -5.07
CA ALA A 20 -14.79 4.47 -6.07
C ALA A 20 -15.95 3.88 -6.89
N GLY A 21 -15.83 2.62 -7.33
CA GLY A 21 -16.88 1.91 -8.05
C GLY A 21 -18.15 1.74 -7.21
N LEU A 22 -18.02 1.47 -5.91
CA LEU A 22 -19.17 1.36 -5.00
C LEU A 22 -19.89 2.70 -4.85
N LEU A 23 -19.15 3.80 -4.72
CA LEU A 23 -19.72 5.15 -4.64
C LEU A 23 -20.41 5.55 -5.95
N LEU A 24 -19.81 5.25 -7.10
CA LEU A 24 -20.41 5.51 -8.41
C LEU A 24 -21.65 4.65 -8.64
N TYR A 25 -21.62 3.38 -8.24
CA TYR A 25 -22.77 2.50 -8.33
C TYR A 25 -23.92 3.00 -7.46
N ASP A 26 -23.65 3.39 -6.22
CA ASP A 26 -24.67 3.96 -5.34
C ASP A 26 -25.24 5.27 -5.92
N PHE A 27 -24.37 6.14 -6.43
CA PHE A 27 -24.75 7.42 -7.02
C PHE A 27 -25.71 7.26 -8.22
N ILE A 28 -25.48 6.24 -9.05
CA ILE A 28 -26.25 6.01 -10.28
C ILE A 28 -27.48 5.13 -10.04
N ALA A 29 -27.35 4.04 -9.26
CA ALA A 29 -28.36 2.99 -9.17
C ALA A 29 -29.29 3.15 -7.96
N LYS A 30 -28.80 3.63 -6.81
CA LYS A 30 -29.56 3.65 -5.54
C LYS A 30 -29.24 4.87 -4.66
N PRO A 31 -29.48 6.11 -5.14
CA PRO A 31 -29.02 7.32 -4.46
C PRO A 31 -29.62 7.56 -3.06
N ASN A 32 -30.69 6.85 -2.69
CA ASN A 32 -31.38 6.96 -1.40
C ASN A 32 -30.79 6.06 -0.30
N GLU A 33 -29.91 5.12 -0.65
CA GLU A 33 -29.31 4.17 0.31
C GLU A 33 -28.00 4.73 0.89
N ILE A 34 -28.14 5.52 1.97
CA ILE A 34 -27.01 6.21 2.62
C ILE A 34 -25.90 5.26 3.10
N TYR A 35 -26.24 4.00 3.40
CA TYR A 35 -25.29 3.00 3.88
C TYR A 35 -24.18 2.69 2.87
N PHE A 36 -24.50 2.61 1.58
CA PHE A 36 -23.49 2.34 0.54
C PHE A 36 -22.56 3.54 0.32
N LYS A 37 -23.06 4.77 0.47
CA LYS A 37 -22.21 5.99 0.46
C LYS A 37 -21.18 5.96 1.57
N ILE A 38 -21.61 5.64 2.78
CA ILE A 38 -20.72 5.61 3.96
C ILE A 38 -19.71 4.46 3.82
N ALA A 39 -20.16 3.26 3.45
CA ALA A 39 -19.28 2.12 3.26
C ALA A 39 -18.24 2.38 2.15
N GLY A 40 -18.68 2.93 1.01
CA GLY A 40 -17.81 3.28 -0.10
C GLY A 40 -16.79 4.35 0.26
N LEU A 41 -17.21 5.37 1.01
CA LEU A 41 -16.33 6.44 1.50
C LEU A 41 -15.27 5.90 2.45
N VAL A 42 -15.65 5.05 3.41
CA VAL A 42 -14.71 4.46 4.38
C VAL A 42 -13.68 3.58 3.68
N ILE A 43 -14.11 2.72 2.74
CA ILE A 43 -13.21 1.87 1.95
C ILE A 43 -12.27 2.72 1.10
N LEU A 44 -12.81 3.75 0.44
CA LEU A 44 -12.03 4.67 -0.39
C LEU A 44 -10.97 5.40 0.45
N MET A 45 -11.35 5.97 1.60
CA MET A 45 -10.42 6.64 2.51
C MET A 45 -9.34 5.70 3.03
N PHE A 46 -9.68 4.46 3.37
CA PHE A 46 -8.69 3.47 3.79
C PHE A 46 -7.68 3.14 2.67
N GLY A 47 -8.17 2.95 1.44
CA GLY A 47 -7.33 2.70 0.27
C GLY A 47 -6.39 3.88 -0.04
N LEU A 48 -6.92 5.11 -0.02
CA LEU A 48 -6.11 6.32 -0.19
C LEU A 48 -5.07 6.46 0.91
N TYR A 49 -5.45 6.26 2.18
CA TYR A 49 -4.52 6.37 3.31
C TYR A 49 -3.33 5.42 3.13
N LYS A 50 -3.60 4.14 2.78
CA LYS A 50 -2.55 3.16 2.52
C LYS A 50 -1.69 3.52 1.31
N SER A 51 -2.30 4.03 0.24
CA SER A 51 -1.59 4.48 -0.96
C SER A 51 -0.66 5.66 -0.65
N THR A 52 -1.12 6.64 0.11
CA THR A 52 -0.31 7.80 0.53
C THR A 52 0.79 7.37 1.48
N GLN A 53 0.51 6.49 2.45
CA GLN A 53 1.52 5.97 3.37
C GLN A 53 2.62 5.21 2.62
N GLN A 54 2.26 4.39 1.63
CA GLN A 54 3.21 3.71 0.76
C GLN A 54 4.03 4.72 -0.03
N TRP A 55 3.39 5.69 -0.68
CA TRP A 55 4.09 6.73 -1.44
C TRP A 55 5.10 7.50 -0.57
N THR A 56 4.70 7.88 0.64
CA THR A 56 5.60 8.55 1.60
C THR A 56 6.73 7.63 2.06
N SER A 57 6.50 6.32 2.22
CA SER A 57 7.55 5.36 2.57
C SER A 57 8.54 5.15 1.42
N ASP A 58 8.04 5.07 0.19
CA ASP A 58 8.84 4.83 -1.01
C ASP A 58 9.63 6.09 -1.42
N ASN A 59 9.16 7.29 -1.06
CA ASN A 59 9.84 8.58 -1.27
C ASN A 59 10.60 9.11 -0.04
N LYS A 60 10.72 8.33 1.04
CA LYS A 60 11.67 8.66 2.11
C LYS A 60 13.08 8.33 1.61
N THR A 61 13.76 9.32 1.04
CA THR A 61 15.22 9.31 0.88
C THR A 61 15.88 9.00 2.22
N ASP A 62 16.57 7.87 2.30
CA ASP A 62 17.88 7.62 2.94
C ASP A 62 18.32 8.46 4.16
N ASP A 63 17.44 8.73 5.13
CA ASP A 63 17.88 9.27 6.43
C ASP A 63 18.07 8.17 7.50
N ASN A 64 18.08 6.88 7.11
CA ASN A 64 18.44 5.77 8.01
C ASN A 64 19.11 4.59 7.27
N GLU A 65 20.21 4.84 6.54
CA GLU A 65 21.27 3.84 6.43
C GLU A 65 22.19 3.94 7.66
N ASN A 66 21.76 3.36 8.78
CA ASN A 66 22.71 2.85 9.76
C ASN A 66 22.14 1.59 10.39
N SER A 67 22.09 0.54 9.59
CA SER A 67 22.09 -0.84 10.06
C SER A 67 22.92 -1.62 9.06
N THR A 68 24.22 -1.32 9.06
CA THR A 68 25.21 -2.22 8.47
C THR A 68 25.10 -3.54 9.22
N GLU A 69 24.48 -4.51 8.57
CA GLU A 69 24.73 -5.91 8.78
C GLU A 69 26.21 -6.15 8.46
N GLU A 70 27.07 -6.23 9.48
CA GLU A 70 28.34 -6.96 9.36
C GLU A 70 28.18 -8.30 10.09
N ASP A 71 27.69 -9.27 9.32
CA ASP A 71 28.04 -10.67 9.48
C ASP A 71 29.57 -10.80 9.28
N ASP A 72 30.35 -10.77 10.37
CA ASP A 72 31.71 -11.28 10.35
C ASP A 72 31.76 -12.67 11.02
N LYS A 73 32.00 -13.68 10.18
CA LYS A 73 32.14 -15.09 10.55
C LYS A 73 33.30 -15.28 11.53
N PRO A 74 33.20 -16.21 12.50
CA PRO A 74 34.37 -16.65 13.24
C PRO A 74 35.19 -17.57 12.33
N LYS A 75 36.44 -17.21 12.04
CA LYS A 75 37.44 -18.18 11.59
C LYS A 75 38.88 -17.83 12.02
N ASN A 76 39.30 -18.59 13.03
CA ASN A 76 40.54 -19.35 13.09
C ASN A 76 41.74 -18.75 13.83
N ASP A 77 42.08 -19.47 14.90
CA ASP A 77 43.39 -19.54 15.54
C ASP A 77 44.50 -19.86 14.52
N GLU A 78 45.66 -19.21 14.66
CA GLU A 78 46.96 -19.83 14.38
C GLU A 78 48.08 -19.12 15.16
N ALA A 79 48.59 -19.88 16.15
CA ALA A 79 49.90 -19.92 16.82
C ALA A 79 50.78 -18.66 16.97
#